data_AF-A0AA50KQU7-F1
#
_entry.id   AF-A0AA50KQU7-F1
#
_cell.length_a   1.000
_cell.length_b   1.000
_cell.length_c   1.000
_cell.angle_alpha   90.00
_cell.angle_beta   90.00
_cell.angle_gamma   90.00
#
_symmetry.space_group_name_H-M   'P 1'
#
loop_
_entity.id
_entity.type
_entity.pdbx_description
1 polymer ?
#
loop_
_entity_poly.entity_id
_entity_poly.type
_entity_poly.pdbx_seq_one_letter_code
_entity_poly.pdbx_strand_id
1 'polypeptide(L)'
;MNSQRNYQPSYSRLIRFFGIVSIAIFLITWAIDLTGLTYPCPYCRTQRTIIGILGLILLMTSRLHPLLTKYIVTVLGGYGFVVAAMQHFMGWDDIYEGVYKFGNGGPWFFDEMLLSGGAMFVIVAQVFTTLLLTTNCNKRPI
;
A
#
# COMPACT_ATOMS: atom_id res chain seq x y z
N MET A 1 -0.29 -20.67 29.29
CA MET A 1 0.63 -20.12 28.26
C MET A 1 0.59 -21.01 27.03
N ASN A 2 0.79 -20.43 25.84
CA ASN A 2 0.81 -21.08 24.51
C ASN A 2 -0.53 -21.23 23.76
N SER A 3 -1.17 -20.09 23.50
CA SER A 3 -2.19 -19.96 22.45
C SER A 3 -1.52 -20.05 21.07
N GLN A 4 -1.33 -21.27 20.56
CA GLN A 4 -0.89 -21.50 19.18
C GLN A 4 -1.98 -20.95 18.23
N ARG A 5 -1.65 -19.83 17.57
CA ARG A 5 -2.44 -19.22 16.49
C ARG A 5 -2.55 -20.25 15.37
N ASN A 6 -3.71 -20.88 15.19
CA ASN A 6 -4.01 -21.77 14.06
C ASN A 6 -4.09 -20.95 12.76
N TYR A 7 -2.92 -20.58 12.29
CA TYR A 7 -2.72 -19.94 11.01
C TYR A 7 -2.09 -20.98 10.10
N GLN A 8 -2.77 -21.37 9.02
CA GLN A 8 -2.22 -22.30 8.03
C GLN A 8 -0.81 -21.81 7.62
N PRO A 9 0.26 -22.60 7.83
CA PRO A 9 1.63 -22.10 7.82
C PRO A 9 2.09 -21.50 6.47
N SER A 10 1.35 -21.73 5.38
CA SER A 10 1.58 -21.12 4.07
C SER A 10 1.11 -19.66 4.00
N TYR A 11 -0.09 -19.37 4.52
CA TYR A 11 -0.72 -18.05 4.40
C TYR A 11 0.06 -17.01 5.26
N SER A 12 0.71 -17.42 6.36
CA SER A 12 1.37 -16.48 7.30
C SER A 12 2.71 -16.04 6.75
N ARG A 13 3.38 -16.95 6.03
CA ARG A 13 4.59 -16.66 5.28
C ARG A 13 4.29 -15.70 4.13
N LEU A 14 3.20 -15.92 3.40
CA LEU A 14 2.79 -15.04 2.30
C LEU A 14 2.50 -13.61 2.76
N ILE A 15 1.75 -13.44 3.86
CA ILE A 15 1.46 -12.10 4.39
C ILE A 15 2.72 -11.40 4.90
N ARG A 16 3.58 -12.13 5.61
CA ARG A 16 4.87 -11.56 6.06
C ARG A 16 5.72 -11.15 4.88
N PHE A 17 5.75 -11.96 3.82
CA PHE A 17 6.41 -11.62 2.57
C PHE A 17 5.85 -10.34 1.97
N PHE A 18 4.53 -10.22 1.80
CA PHE A 18 3.92 -8.98 1.30
C PHE A 18 4.23 -7.76 2.16
N GLY A 19 4.13 -7.87 3.49
CA GLY A 19 4.47 -6.76 4.40
C GLY A 19 5.94 -6.33 4.29
N ILE A 20 6.87 -7.29 4.22
CA ILE A 20 8.30 -7.01 4.03
C ILE A 20 8.56 -6.35 2.67
N VAL A 21 7.95 -6.87 1.61
CA VAL A 21 8.08 -6.32 0.25
C VAL A 21 7.55 -4.89 0.20
N SER A 22 6.40 -4.59 0.81
CA SER A 22 5.86 -3.22 0.87
C SER A 22 6.82 -2.25 1.56
N ILE A 23 7.44 -2.67 2.67
CA ILE A 23 8.43 -1.85 3.38
C ILE A 23 9.69 -1.66 2.52
N ALA A 24 10.17 -2.71 1.86
CA ALA A 24 11.31 -2.62 0.96
C ALA A 24 11.05 -1.63 -0.19
N ILE A 25 9.87 -1.71 -0.83
CA ILE A 25 9.45 -0.76 -1.86
C ILE A 25 9.40 0.66 -1.31
N PHE A 26 8.82 0.86 -0.14
CA PHE A 26 8.79 2.17 0.53
C PHE A 26 10.19 2.75 0.75
N LEU A 27 11.12 1.95 1.29
CA LEU A 27 12.49 2.41 1.57
C LEU A 27 13.25 2.72 0.29
N ILE A 28 13.17 1.85 -0.73
CA ILE A 28 13.84 2.04 -2.02
C ILE A 28 13.31 3.30 -2.72
N THR A 29 11.98 3.46 -2.78
CA THR A 29 11.37 4.61 -3.46
C THR A 29 11.62 5.92 -2.72
N TRP A 30 11.69 5.92 -1.39
CA TRP A 30 12.13 7.08 -0.63
C TRP A 30 13.61 7.39 -0.84
N ALA A 31 14.48 6.38 -0.90
CA ALA A 31 15.90 6.60 -1.16
C ALA A 31 16.12 7.24 -2.55
N ILE A 32 15.44 6.75 -3.59
CA ILE A 32 15.49 7.30 -4.95
C ILE A 32 15.05 8.78 -4.96
N ASP A 33 13.96 9.10 -4.27
CA ASP A 33 13.45 10.47 -4.22
C ASP A 33 14.38 11.43 -3.46
N LEU A 34 15.00 10.97 -2.37
CA LEU A 34 15.98 11.77 -1.61
C LEU A 34 17.27 12.02 -2.39
N THR A 35 17.64 11.09 -3.29
CA THR A 35 18.80 11.26 -4.17
C THR A 35 18.54 12.19 -5.37
N GLY A 36 17.32 12.71 -5.53
CA GLY A 36 16.95 13.60 -6.64
C GLY A 36 16.93 12.91 -8.01
N LEU A 37 16.91 11.59 -8.04
CA LEU A 37 16.88 10.77 -9.27
C LEU A 37 15.52 10.82 -9.98
N THR A 38 14.47 11.28 -9.30
CA THR A 38 13.12 11.42 -9.84
C THR A 38 12.53 12.79 -9.48
N TYR A 39 11.65 13.30 -10.34
CA TYR A 39 10.92 14.55 -10.06
C TYR A 39 10.08 14.43 -8.77
N PRO A 40 10.05 15.45 -7.91
CA PRO A 40 9.29 15.40 -6.66
C PRO A 40 7.77 15.43 -6.94
N CYS A 41 7.15 14.26 -7.00
CA CYS A 41 5.69 14.14 -7.16
C CYS A 41 4.98 14.01 -5.80
N PRO A 42 4.13 14.97 -5.40
CA PRO A 42 3.47 14.95 -4.09
C PRO A 42 2.52 13.76 -3.92
N TYR A 43 1.84 13.35 -4.99
CA TYR A 43 0.97 12.17 -5.00
C TYR A 43 1.76 10.88 -4.78
N CYS A 44 2.86 10.68 -5.52
CA CYS A 44 3.73 9.52 -5.36
C CYS A 44 4.34 9.43 -3.95
N ARG A 45 4.77 10.57 -3.36
CA ARG A 45 5.28 10.63 -1.98
C ARG A 45 4.24 10.19 -0.96
N THR A 46 2.99 10.60 -1.17
CA THR A 46 1.88 10.25 -0.28
C THR A 46 1.56 8.77 -0.40
N GLN A 47 1.44 8.24 -1.62
CA GLN A 47 1.16 6.83 -1.89
C GLN A 47 2.23 5.90 -1.30
N ARG A 48 3.52 6.17 -1.57
CA ARG A 48 4.61 5.32 -1.04
C ARG A 48 4.63 5.30 0.48
N THR A 49 4.38 6.45 1.11
CA THR A 49 4.37 6.56 2.57
C THR A 49 3.22 5.76 3.17
N ILE A 50 2.03 5.81 2.56
CA ILE A 50 0.88 5.02 3.00
C ILE A 50 1.13 3.53 2.80
N ILE A 51 1.68 3.10 1.67
CA ILE A 51 2.06 1.69 1.42
C ILE A 51 3.05 1.19 2.48
N GLY A 52 4.04 2.01 2.83
CA GLY A 52 5.02 1.69 3.88
C GLY A 52 4.38 1.54 5.26
N ILE A 53 3.53 2.50 5.66
CA ILE A 53 2.84 2.47 6.96
C ILE A 53 1.88 1.28 7.04
N LEU A 54 1.06 1.05 6.00
CA LEU A 54 0.16 -0.09 5.94
C LEU A 54 0.92 -1.43 5.95
N GLY A 55 2.07 -1.50 5.27
CA GLY A 55 2.97 -2.66 5.31
C GLY A 55 3.50 -2.94 6.71
N LEU A 56 3.89 -1.90 7.45
CA LEU A 56 4.31 -2.02 8.85
C LEU A 56 3.17 -2.50 9.75
N ILE A 57 1.97 -1.91 9.60
CA ILE A 57 0.79 -2.34 10.36
C ILE A 57 0.45 -3.80 10.06
N LEU A 58 0.56 -4.24 8.80
CA LEU A 58 0.32 -5.63 8.40
C LEU A 58 1.26 -6.60 9.14
N LEU A 59 2.56 -6.27 9.26
CA LEU A 59 3.53 -7.07 10.03
C LEU A 59 3.24 -7.05 11.55
N MET A 60 2.76 -5.92 12.07
CA MET A 60 2.48 -5.73 13.49
C MET A 60 1.06 -6.14 13.92
N THR A 61 0.17 -6.49 12.97
CA THR A 61 -1.25 -6.79 13.22
C THR A 61 -1.46 -7.83 14.33
N SER A 62 -0.53 -8.77 14.46
CA SER A 62 -0.53 -9.81 15.49
C SER A 62 -0.26 -9.33 16.94
N ARG A 63 0.21 -8.09 17.11
CA ARG A 63 0.53 -7.46 18.41
C ARG A 63 -0.37 -6.28 18.74
N LEU A 64 -1.10 -5.75 17.76
CA LEU A 64 -1.96 -4.58 17.91
C LEU A 64 -3.39 -4.98 18.30
N HIS A 65 -4.11 -4.06 18.94
CA HIS A 65 -5.52 -4.26 19.27
C HIS A 65 -6.36 -4.36 17.98
N PRO A 66 -7.21 -5.38 17.80
CA PRO A 66 -7.86 -5.66 16.52
C PRO A 66 -8.81 -4.54 16.07
N LEU A 67 -9.53 -3.90 16.99
CA LEU A 67 -10.45 -2.81 16.63
C LEU A 67 -9.69 -1.55 16.18
N LEU A 68 -8.63 -1.18 16.89
CA LEU A 68 -7.81 -0.02 16.57
C LEU A 68 -7.08 -0.22 15.23
N THR A 69 -6.59 -1.44 15.00
CA THR A 69 -5.94 -1.80 13.73
C THR A 69 -6.89 -1.64 12.55
N LYS A 70 -8.12 -2.14 12.66
CA LYS A 70 -9.14 -1.97 11.61
C LYS A 70 -9.43 -0.50 11.32
N TYR A 71 -9.61 0.31 12.37
CA TYR A 71 -9.88 1.74 12.21
C TYR A 71 -8.75 2.47 11.48
N ILE A 72 -7.51 2.34 11.97
CA ILE A 72 -6.34 3.02 11.40
C ILE A 72 -6.11 2.59 9.95
N VAL A 73 -6.19 1.29 9.67
CA VAL A 73 -5.97 0.74 8.32
C VAL A 73 -7.03 1.23 7.35
N THR A 74 -8.30 1.27 7.75
CA THR A 74 -9.38 1.77 6.90
C THR A 74 -9.21 3.26 6.62
N VAL A 75 -8.84 4.08 7.61
CA VAL A 75 -8.62 5.52 7.42
C VAL A 75 -7.43 5.79 6.49
N LEU A 76 -6.27 5.20 6.79
CA LEU A 76 -5.05 5.39 5.97
C LEU A 76 -5.20 4.79 4.58
N GLY A 77 -5.83 3.62 4.48
CA GLY A 77 -6.12 2.97 3.22
C GLY A 77 -7.09 3.76 2.36
N GLY A 78 -8.17 4.29 2.96
CA GLY A 78 -9.12 5.16 2.26
C GLY A 78 -8.46 6.43 1.75
N TYR A 79 -7.67 7.10 2.58
CA TYR A 79 -6.92 8.29 2.17
C TYR A 79 -5.95 7.98 1.02
N GLY A 80 -5.15 6.93 1.14
CA GLY A 80 -4.19 6.56 0.09
C GLY A 80 -4.84 6.14 -1.22
N PHE A 81 -5.98 5.43 -1.14
CA PHE A 81 -6.76 5.08 -2.32
C PHE A 81 -7.30 6.31 -3.02
N VAL A 82 -7.84 7.30 -2.29
CA VAL A 82 -8.32 8.55 -2.89
C VAL A 82 -7.18 9.31 -3.58
N VAL A 83 -6.03 9.45 -2.91
CA VAL A 83 -4.85 10.12 -3.50
C VAL A 83 -4.39 9.41 -4.78
N ALA A 84 -4.38 8.07 -4.78
CA ALA A 84 -4.02 7.28 -5.96
C ALA A 84 -5.06 7.37 -7.08
N ALA A 85 -6.34 7.32 -6.74
CA ALA A 85 -7.43 7.48 -7.70
C ALA A 85 -7.43 8.87 -8.34
N MET A 86 -7.14 9.93 -7.57
CA MET A 86 -7.00 11.29 -8.10
C MET A 86 -5.85 11.39 -9.10
N GLN A 87 -4.66 10.86 -8.76
CA GLN A 87 -3.53 10.84 -9.69
C GLN A 87 -3.83 10.02 -10.94
N HIS A 88 -4.48 8.88 -10.79
CA HIS A 88 -4.85 8.03 -11.91
C HIS A 88 -5.86 8.73 -12.82
N PHE A 89 -6.84 9.43 -12.25
CA PHE A 89 -7.84 10.17 -13.01
C PHE A 89 -7.24 11.37 -13.76
N MET A 90 -6.26 12.08 -13.19
CA MET A 90 -5.53 13.12 -13.93
C MET A 90 -4.82 12.55 -15.16
N GLY A 91 -4.25 11.34 -15.06
CA GLY A 91 -3.68 10.66 -16.23
C GLY A 91 -4.73 10.36 -17.31
N TRP A 92 -5.95 9.98 -16.93
CA TRP A 92 -7.06 9.83 -17.87
C TRP A 92 -7.47 11.17 -18.49
N ASP A 93 -7.53 12.23 -17.71
CA ASP A 93 -7.86 13.60 -18.17
C ASP A 93 -6.85 14.07 -19.23
N ASP A 94 -5.55 13.92 -18.96
CA ASP A 94 -4.47 14.23 -19.90
C ASP A 94 -4.59 13.44 -21.23
N ILE A 95 -5.09 12.19 -21.17
CA ILE A 95 -5.33 11.36 -22.36
C ILE A 95 -6.46 11.96 -23.20
N TYR A 96 -7.55 12.40 -22.57
CA TYR A 96 -8.69 13.01 -23.29
C TYR A 96 -8.32 14.37 -23.90
N GLU A 97 -7.46 15.15 -23.24
CA GLU A 97 -6.94 16.42 -23.76
C GLU A 97 -5.88 16.23 -24.86
N GLY A 98 -5.37 15.01 -25.06
CA GLY A 98 -4.34 14.72 -26.05
C GLY A 98 -2.95 15.23 -25.68
N VAL A 99 -2.76 15.64 -24.42
CA VAL A 99 -1.47 16.13 -23.88
C VAL A 99 -0.66 15.02 -23.19
N TYR A 100 -1.28 13.87 -22.94
CA TYR A 100 -0.63 12.74 -22.30
C TYR A 100 0.59 12.23 -23.06
N LYS A 101 1.71 12.11 -22.35
CA LYS A 101 2.95 11.54 -22.85
C LYS A 101 3.32 10.33 -22.02
N PHE A 102 2.99 9.15 -22.52
CA PHE A 102 3.34 7.89 -21.87
C PHE A 102 4.84 7.84 -21.54
N GLY A 103 5.17 7.65 -20.27
CA GLY A 103 6.54 7.61 -19.76
C GLY A 103 7.30 8.94 -19.80
N ASN A 104 6.67 10.05 -20.17
CA ASN A 104 7.26 11.40 -20.23
C ASN A 104 8.64 11.48 -20.94
N GLY A 105 8.88 10.62 -21.95
CA GLY A 105 10.15 10.54 -22.68
C GLY A 105 11.28 9.78 -21.97
N GLY A 106 11.00 9.19 -20.81
CA GLY A 106 11.89 8.30 -20.05
C GLY A 106 11.39 6.84 -20.01
N PRO A 107 11.91 6.01 -19.10
CA PRO A 107 11.47 4.62 -18.95
C PRO A 107 9.99 4.54 -18.52
N TRP A 108 9.21 3.70 -19.21
CA TRP A 108 7.76 3.52 -19.00
C TRP A 108 7.32 3.19 -17.56
N PHE A 109 8.21 2.62 -16.75
CA PHE A 109 7.92 2.26 -15.36
C PHE A 109 7.94 3.45 -14.38
N PHE A 110 8.36 4.64 -14.81
CA PHE A 110 8.24 5.88 -14.04
C PHE A 110 6.98 6.68 -14.37
N ASP A 111 6.14 6.19 -15.28
CA ASP A 111 4.89 6.82 -15.66
C ASP A 111 3.93 6.97 -14.47
N GLU A 112 3.43 8.20 -14.25
CA GLU A 112 2.56 8.54 -13.12
C GLU A 112 1.23 7.78 -13.12
N MET A 113 0.68 7.49 -14.30
CA MET A 113 -0.60 6.80 -14.45
C MET A 113 -0.46 5.31 -14.10
N LEU A 114 0.63 4.69 -14.52
CA LEU A 114 0.93 3.30 -14.19
C LEU A 114 1.24 3.13 -12.69
N LEU A 115 2.02 4.05 -12.11
CA LEU A 115 2.42 3.99 -10.70
C LEU A 115 1.21 4.17 -9.77
N SER A 116 0.33 5.13 -10.07
CA SER A 116 -0.90 5.37 -9.30
C SER A 116 -1.88 4.20 -9.39
N GLY A 117 -2.07 3.61 -10.58
CA GLY A 117 -2.87 2.40 -10.76
C GLY A 117 -2.32 1.24 -9.92
N GLY A 118 -1.01 0.98 -9.99
CA GLY A 118 -0.36 -0.04 -9.16
C GLY A 118 -0.51 0.22 -7.66
N ALA A 119 -0.37 1.47 -7.22
CA ALA A 119 -0.54 1.87 -5.83
C ALA A 119 -1.97 1.59 -5.33
N MET A 120 -3.01 1.83 -6.14
CA MET A 120 -4.40 1.51 -5.77
C MET A 120 -4.56 0.03 -5.44
N PHE A 121 -4.06 -0.87 -6.31
CA PHE A 121 -4.14 -2.31 -6.10
C PHE A 121 -3.39 -2.75 -4.83
N VAL A 122 -2.19 -2.22 -4.61
CA VAL A 122 -1.38 -2.55 -3.42
C VAL A 122 -2.08 -2.09 -2.14
N ILE A 123 -2.59 -0.85 -2.10
CA ILE A 123 -3.27 -0.29 -0.92
C ILE A 123 -4.51 -1.12 -0.58
N VAL A 124 -5.35 -1.43 -1.58
CA VAL A 124 -6.56 -2.25 -1.39
C VAL A 124 -6.19 -3.64 -0.89
N ALA A 125 -5.18 -4.28 -1.49
CA ALA A 125 -4.71 -5.60 -1.05
C ALA A 125 -4.23 -5.59 0.40
N GLN A 126 -3.46 -4.57 0.82
CA GLN A 126 -2.98 -4.42 2.20
C GLN A 126 -4.14 -4.21 3.19
N VAL A 127 -5.10 -3.34 2.85
CA VAL A 127 -6.29 -3.08 3.67
C VAL A 127 -7.10 -4.36 3.83
N PHE A 128 -7.49 -4.98 2.72
CA PHE A 128 -8.31 -6.19 2.72
C PHE A 128 -7.67 -7.30 3.52
N THR A 129 -6.38 -7.56 3.28
CA THR A 129 -5.61 -8.58 4.00
C THR A 129 -5.57 -8.29 5.50
N THR A 130 -5.31 -7.04 5.91
CA THR A 130 -5.27 -6.67 7.33
C THR A 130 -6.63 -6.80 8.02
N LEU A 131 -7.72 -6.45 7.34
CA LEU A 131 -9.09 -6.62 7.86
C LEU A 131 -9.45 -8.10 8.01
N LEU A 132 -9.08 -8.95 7.06
CA LEU A 132 -9.26 -10.40 7.17
C LEU A 132 -8.46 -11.00 8.34
N LEU A 133 -7.23 -10.54 8.55
CA LEU A 133 -6.43 -10.98 9.69
C LEU A 133 -7.07 -10.63 11.04
N THR A 134 -7.47 -9.37 11.18
CA THR A 134 -8.02 -8.85 12.45
C THR A 134 -9.42 -9.40 12.76
N THR A 135 -10.22 -9.74 11.76
CA THR A 135 -11.53 -10.40 11.96
C THR A 135 -11.37 -11.86 12.40
N ASN A 136 -10.46 -12.61 11.78
CA ASN A 136 -10.20 -13.99 12.18
C ASN A 136 -9.57 -14.11 13.58
N CYS A 137 -8.81 -13.11 14.03
CA CYS A 137 -8.33 -13.06 15.43
C CYS A 137 -9.44 -12.78 16.46
N ASN A 138 -10.55 -12.14 16.05
CA ASN A 138 -11.65 -11.73 16.95
C ASN A 138 -12.69 -12.84 17.20
N LYS A 139 -12.66 -13.93 16.44
CA LYS A 139 -13.61 -15.07 16.58
C LYS A 139 -13.24 -16.06 17.69
N ARG A 140 -12.57 -15.63 18.77
CA ARG A 140 -12.36 -16.55 19.91
C ARG A 140 -13.61 -16.54 20.79
N PRO A 141 -14.25 -17.71 21.03
CA PRO A 141 -15.24 -17.80 22.09
C PRO A 141 -14.57 -17.47 23.42
N ILE A 142 -15.26 -16.64 24.19
CA ILE A 142 -14.98 -16.37 25.61
C ILE A 142 -15.12 -17.68 26.40
#